data_AF-A0A3C0RAE9-F1
#
_entry.id   AF-A0A3C0RAE9-F1
#
_cell.length_a   1.000
_cell.length_b   1.000
_cell.length_c   1.000
_cell.angle_alpha   90.00
_cell.angle_beta   90.00
_cell.angle_gamma   90.00
#
_symmetry.space_group_name_H-M   'P 1'
#
loop_
_entity.id
_entity.type
_entity.pdbx_description
1 polymer ?
#
loop_
_entity_poly.entity_id
_entity_poly.type
_entity_poly.pdbx_seq_one_letter_code
_entity_poly.pdbx_strand_id
1 'polypeptide(L)' 'MIKKLDILIIRAFLGPFVATFIISLFVLIMQFFWLYIDDLVGKGLDLLTLAKLTGLVAIGWIPLALPLALLLSSI' A
#
# COMPACT_ATOMS: atom_id res chain seq x y z
N MET A 1 21.68 19.73 14.27
CA MET A 1 22.82 19.50 13.35
C MET A 1 22.65 18.13 12.73
N ILE A 2 22.29 18.06 11.44
CA ILE A 2 22.18 16.79 10.71
C ILE A 2 23.59 16.28 10.45
N LYS A 3 23.93 15.11 10.99
CA LYS A 3 25.24 14.49 10.78
C LYS A 3 25.23 13.78 9.43
N LYS A 4 26.40 13.66 8.79
CA LYS A 4 26.52 12.94 7.51
C LYS A 4 26.00 11.49 7.58
N LEU A 5 26.06 10.90 8.78
CA LEU A 5 25.52 9.57 9.06
C LEU A 5 23.99 9.51 8.94
N ASP A 6 23.26 10.52 9.39
CA ASP A 6 21.80 10.57 9.31
C ASP A 6 21.34 10.59 7.85
N ILE A 7 22.05 11.32 6.99
CA ILE A 7 21.81 11.35 5.54
C ILE A 7 22.05 9.98 4.91
N LEU A 8 23.10 9.26 5.33
CA LEU A 8 23.40 7.91 4.84
C LEU A 8 22.32 6.91 5.22
N ILE A 9 21.85 6.95 6.46
CA ILE A 9 20.78 6.07 6.96
C ILE A 9 19.47 6.32 6.20
N ILE A 10 19.09 7.59 6.02
CA ILE A 10 17.89 7.94 5.27
C ILE A 10 18.00 7.45 3.82
N ARG A 11 19.16 7.62 3.17
CA ARG A 11 19.37 7.14 1.79
C ARG A 11 19.28 5.61 1.67
N ALA A 12 19.80 4.89 2.66
CA ALA A 12 19.78 3.44 2.70
C ALA A 12 18.37 2.89 2.98
N PHE A 13 17.59 3.56 3.83
CA PHE A 13 16.25 3.15 4.24
C PHE A 13 15.17 3.49 3.20
N LEU A 14 15.28 4.65 2.53
CA LEU A 14 14.21 5.16 1.65
C LEU A 14 13.95 4.24 0.45
N GLY A 15 14.97 3.59 -0.08
CA GLY A 15 14.83 2.62 -1.20
C GLY A 15 13.97 1.41 -0.81
N PRO A 16 14.41 0.61 0.19
CA PRO A 16 13.63 -0.49 0.74
C PRO A 16 12.23 -0.07 1.20
N PHE A 17 12.10 1.08 1.87
CA PHE A 17 10.82 1.61 2.34
C PHE A 17 9.80 1.82 1.22
N VAL A 18 10.19 2.44 0.12
CA VAL A 18 9.29 2.66 -1.02
C VAL A 18 8.89 1.32 -1.64
N ALA A 19 9.83 0.37 -1.77
CA ALA A 19 9.54 -0.94 -2.31
C ALA A 19 8.54 -1.72 -1.43
N THR A 20 8.78 -1.79 -0.12
CA THR A 20 7.89 -2.48 0.83
C THR A 20 6.54 -1.79 0.96
N PHE A 21 6.47 -0.47 0.82
CA PHE A 21 5.22 0.29 0.80
C PHE A 21 4.34 -0.04 -0.40
N ILE A 22 4.94 -0.12 -1.60
CA ILE A 22 4.19 -0.50 -2.80
C ILE A 22 3.70 -1.95 -2.69
N ILE A 23 4.55 -2.85 -2.20
CA ILE A 23 4.18 -4.26 -2.01
C ILE A 23 3.07 -4.39 -0.97
N SER A 24 3.17 -3.70 0.18
CA SER A 24 2.15 -3.77 1.22
C SER A 24 0.81 -3.20 0.74
N LEU A 25 0.80 -2.05 0.07
CA LEU A 25 -0.41 -1.50 -0.56
C LEU A 25 -1.03 -2.49 -1.55
N PHE A 26 -0.22 -3.09 -2.42
CA PHE A 26 -0.71 -4.06 -3.40
C PHE A 26 -1.36 -5.28 -2.72
N VAL A 27 -0.70 -5.86 -1.71
CA VAL A 27 -1.23 -7.00 -0.95
C VAL A 27 -2.54 -6.62 -0.27
N LEU A 28 -2.62 -5.43 0.35
CA LEU A 28 -3.84 -4.98 1.04
C LEU A 28 -5.01 -4.76 0.06
N ILE A 29 -4.74 -4.31 -1.17
CA ILE A 29 -5.77 -4.20 -2.22
C ILE A 29 -6.22 -5.58 -2.68
N MET A 30 -5.30 -6.51 -2.89
CA MET A 30 -5.66 -7.88 -3.28
C MET A 30 -6.44 -8.61 -2.19
N GLN A 31 -6.12 -8.38 -0.92
CA GLN A 31 -6.90 -8.93 0.20
C GLN A 31 -8.34 -8.40 0.21
N PHE A 32 -8.54 -7.12 -0.18
CA PHE A 32 -9.86 -6.52 -0.27
C PHE A 32 -10.66 -7.22 -1.37
N PHE A 33 -10.06 -7.41 -2.54
CA PHE A 33 -10.70 -8.16 -3.61
C PHE A 33 -11.05 -9.57 -3.17
N TRP A 34 -10.14 -10.28 -2.50
CA TRP A 34 -10.41 -11.62 -2.02
C TRP A 34 -11.61 -11.68 -1.06
N LEU A 35 -11.68 -10.74 -0.12
CA LEU A 35 -12.76 -10.70 0.88
C LEU A 35 -14.11 -10.31 0.29
N TYR A 36 -14.13 -9.40 -0.68
CA TYR A 36 -15.35 -8.82 -1.24
C TYR A 36 -15.67 -9.31 -2.66
N ILE A 37 -14.99 -10.35 -3.18
CA ILE A 37 -15.20 -10.79 -4.55
C ILE A 37 -16.64 -11.24 -4.80
N ASP A 38 -17.22 -11.98 -3.87
CA ASP A 38 -18.62 -12.44 -3.94
C ASP A 38 -19.60 -11.28 -3.87
N ASP A 39 -19.20 -10.19 -3.21
CA ASP A 39 -19.96 -8.96 -3.08
C ASP A 39 -19.82 -8.01 -4.27
N LEU A 40 -18.74 -8.12 -5.04
CA LEU A 40 -18.48 -7.29 -6.22
C LEU A 40 -18.99 -7.96 -7.50
N VAL A 41 -18.90 -9.28 -7.58
CA VAL A 41 -19.32 -10.06 -8.73
C VAL A 41 -20.86 -10.16 -8.79
N GLY A 42 -21.44 -9.96 -9.97
CA GLY A 42 -22.88 -10.13 -10.19
C GLY A 42 -23.75 -8.91 -9.83
N LYS A 43 -23.18 -7.82 -9.30
CA LYS A 43 -23.92 -6.58 -8.98
C LYS A 43 -24.08 -5.59 -10.16
N GLY A 44 -23.67 -5.97 -11.37
CA GLY A 44 -23.78 -5.10 -12.57
C GLY A 44 -22.91 -3.83 -12.49
N LEU A 45 -21.82 -3.86 -11.73
CA LEU A 45 -20.90 -2.74 -11.58
C LEU A 45 -20.17 -2.45 -12.89
N ASP A 46 -20.22 -1.19 -13.32
CA ASP A 46 -19.40 -0.71 -14.44
C ASP A 46 -17.91 -0.67 -14.07
N LEU A 47 -17.02 -0.87 -15.05
CA LEU A 47 -15.57 -0.86 -14.89
C LEU A 47 -15.07 0.46 -14.28
N LEU A 48 -15.67 1.60 -14.64
CA LEU A 48 -15.36 2.90 -14.04
C LEU A 48 -15.72 2.95 -12.55
N THR A 49 -16.84 2.34 -12.18
CA THR A 49 -17.28 2.26 -10.78
C THR A 49 -16.32 1.37 -9.99
N LEU A 50 -15.89 0.25 -10.56
CA LEU A 50 -14.92 -0.63 -9.95
C LEU A 50 -13.57 0.07 -9.74
N ALA A 51 -13.07 0.79 -10.75
CA ALA A 51 -11.82 1.55 -10.65
C ALA A 51 -11.90 2.69 -9.61
N LYS A 52 -13.06 3.35 -9.50
CA LYS A 52 -13.29 4.36 -8.46
C LYS A 52 -13.29 3.73 -7.07
N LEU A 53 -13.93 2.57 -6.92
CA LEU A 53 -14.02 1.84 -5.65
C LEU A 53 -12.63 1.34 -5.21
N THR A 54 -11.86 0.76 -6.12
CA THR A 54 -10.49 0.32 -5.84
C THR A 54 -9.56 1.49 -5.51
N GLY A 55 -9.73 2.63 -6.18
CA GLY A 55 -8.98 3.86 -5.85
C GLY A 55 -9.30 4.37 -4.44
N LEU A 56 -10.58 4.38 -4.05
CA LEU A 56 -11.01 4.77 -2.70
C LEU A 56 -10.47 3.82 -1.64
N VAL A 57 -10.55 2.52 -1.91
CA VAL A 57 -9.97 1.47 -1.07
C VAL A 57 -8.47 1.72 -0.92
N ALA A 58 -7.72 1.84 -2.02
CA ALA A 58 -6.27 2.06 -2.00
C ALA A 58 -5.87 3.25 -1.11
N ILE A 59 -6.59 4.39 -1.20
CA ILE A 59 -6.34 5.56 -0.34
C ILE A 59 -6.64 5.25 1.13
N GLY A 60 -7.74 4.54 1.41
CA GLY A 60 -8.13 4.13 2.76
C GLY A 60 -7.15 3.16 3.42
N TRP A 61 -6.39 2.37 2.64
CA TRP A 61 -5.38 1.44 3.16
C TRP A 61 -4.00 2.06 3.36
N ILE A 62 -3.73 3.30 2.90
CA ILE A 62 -2.45 3.99 3.11
C ILE A 62 -2.04 4.04 4.60
N PRO A 63 -2.92 4.38 5.57
CA PRO A 63 -2.56 4.43 6.98
C PRO A 63 -2.12 3.08 7.56
N LEU A 64 -2.59 1.96 6.99
CA LEU A 64 -2.18 0.60 7.38
C LEU A 64 -0.94 0.13 6.62
N ALA A 65 -0.81 0.52 5.35
CA ALA A 65 0.35 0.21 4.52
C ALA A 65 1.62 0.89 5.03
N LEU A 66 1.53 2.12 5.54
CA LEU A 66 2.65 2.89 6.10
C LEU A 66 3.41 2.16 7.24
N PRO A 67 2.75 1.71 8.33
CA PRO A 67 3.45 1.01 9.41
C PRO A 67 3.96 -0.37 8.96
N LEU A 68 3.22 -1.09 8.11
CA LEU A 68 3.67 -2.37 7.55
C LEU A 68 4.94 -2.20 6.71
N ALA A 69 4.96 -1.19 5.83
CA ALA A 69 6.10 -0.87 5.00
C ALA A 69 7.33 -0.53 5.83
N LEU A 70 7.14 0.30 6.87
CA LEU A 70 8.20 0.71 7.79
C LEU A 70 8.84 -0.50 8.47
N LEU A 71 8.02 -1.42 8.99
CA LEU A 71 8.48 -2.65 9.63
C LEU A 71 9.28 -3.53 8.65
N LEU A 72 8.73 -3.78 7.47
CA LEU A 72 9.35 -4.64 6.46
C LEU A 72 10.64 -4.03 5.87
N SER A 73 10.73 -2.71 5.79
CA SER A 73 11.93 -2.02 5.28
C SER A 73 13.06 -1.87 6.29
N SER A 74 12.78 -2.15 7.57
CA SER A 74 13.78 -2.11 8.64
C SER A 74 14.56 -3.43 8.77
N ILE A 75 14.23 -4.43 7.94
CA ILE A 75 14.85 -5.75 7.84
C ILE A 75 15.78 -5.75 6.63
#